data_AF-A0A195BKT6-F1
#
_entry.id   AF-A0A195BKT6-F1
#
_cell.length_a   1.000
_cell.length_b   1.000
_cell.length_c   1.000
_cell.angle_alpha   90.00
_cell.angle_beta   90.00
_cell.angle_gamma   90.00
#
_symmetry.space_group_name_H-M   'P 1'
#
loop_
_entity.id
_entity.type
_entity.pdbx_description
1 polymer ?
#
loop_
_entity_poly.entity_id
_entity_poly.type
_entity_poly.pdbx_seq_one_letter_code
_entity_poly.pdbx_strand_id
1 'polypeptide(L)'
;MSRQDASDLLMGEKEGGVFLVRDSTSIHGDFVLCVREDSKVSHYIINKIQQGDQIRYRIGDQMFPDIPSLLAFYKLHYLDTTPLIRPAPKKTQRVIAKYDFEGNDSEDLPFRKGDILTVISKDEEQWWTARNSVGQTGSIPVPYVQKYDDDSHMIIENNSRPESGGSSGSNSNSGPTSQVSHTETTGQTTVTRRSNIQRTLPAFAKVKQARVPNAYDKTALKLEVGDMIKVTKTNINGQWEGELHGKVGHFPFTHVEFVDNETGEDNQEI
;
A
#
# COMPACT_ATOMS: atom_id res chain seq x y z
N MET A 1 -10.60 17.29 -7.09
CA MET A 1 -11.14 16.61 -5.89
C MET A 1 -11.38 17.64 -4.81
N SER A 2 -12.57 17.66 -4.21
CA SER A 2 -12.96 18.58 -3.14
C SER A 2 -12.41 18.16 -1.77
N ARG A 3 -12.57 19.05 -0.77
CA ARG A 3 -12.27 18.71 0.64
C ARG A 3 -13.17 17.58 1.17
N GLN A 4 -14.42 17.51 0.70
CA GLN A 4 -15.40 16.54 1.16
C GLN A 4 -15.08 15.15 0.59
N ASP A 5 -14.95 15.00 -0.74
CA ASP A 5 -14.61 13.71 -1.37
C ASP A 5 -13.29 13.13 -0.84
N ALA A 6 -12.29 13.98 -0.55
CA ALA A 6 -11.04 13.53 0.07
C ALA A 6 -11.25 12.99 1.50
N SER A 7 -12.18 13.59 2.26
CA SER A 7 -12.52 13.15 3.61
C SER A 7 -13.34 11.85 3.57
N ASP A 8 -14.32 11.74 2.67
CA ASP A 8 -15.18 10.55 2.53
C ASP A 8 -14.47 9.37 1.85
N LEU A 9 -13.37 9.63 1.13
CA LEU A 9 -12.44 8.59 0.67
C LEU A 9 -11.62 8.06 1.85
N LEU A 10 -10.96 8.94 2.61
CA LEU A 10 -10.06 8.56 3.69
C LEU A 10 -10.78 8.03 4.94
N MET A 11 -12.00 8.50 5.26
CA MET A 11 -12.81 7.95 6.35
C MET A 11 -13.15 6.47 6.15
N GLY A 12 -13.27 6.00 4.90
CA GLY A 12 -13.50 4.59 4.57
C GLY A 12 -12.29 3.68 4.78
N GLU A 13 -11.10 4.24 4.94
CA GLU A 13 -9.88 3.47 5.21
C GLU A 13 -9.84 3.01 6.68
N LYS A 14 -9.57 1.71 6.87
CA LYS A 14 -9.47 1.05 8.19
C LYS A 14 -8.15 1.29 8.91
N GLU A 15 -7.21 1.97 8.27
CA GLU A 15 -5.81 2.10 8.66
C GLU A 15 -5.45 3.59 8.78
N GLY A 16 -4.76 3.96 9.86
CA GLY A 16 -4.19 5.30 10.03
C GLY A 16 -3.02 5.55 9.10
N GLY A 17 -2.64 6.81 8.87
CA GLY A 17 -1.53 7.18 7.99
C GLY A 17 -1.78 6.97 6.49
N VAL A 18 -2.99 6.55 6.08
CA VAL A 18 -3.37 6.51 4.66
C VAL A 18 -3.62 7.93 4.18
N PHE A 19 -3.07 8.31 3.02
CA PHE A 19 -3.02 9.72 2.61
C PHE A 19 -3.28 9.96 1.13
N LEU A 20 -3.70 11.18 0.77
CA LEU A 20 -3.69 11.65 -0.62
C LEU A 20 -3.22 13.09 -0.68
N VAL A 21 -2.65 13.47 -1.83
CA VAL A 21 -2.40 14.88 -2.16
C VAL A 21 -3.40 15.30 -3.23
N ARG A 22 -4.00 16.46 -3.04
CA ARG A 22 -4.92 17.11 -3.99
C ARG A 22 -4.54 18.57 -4.15
N ASP A 23 -5.06 19.21 -5.18
CA ASP A 23 -4.96 20.65 -5.37
C ASP A 23 -5.73 21.41 -4.27
N SER A 24 -5.23 22.60 -3.93
CA SER A 24 -5.92 23.52 -3.04
C SER A 24 -7.10 24.18 -3.76
N THR A 25 -8.28 24.05 -3.16
CA THR A 25 -9.54 24.66 -3.63
C THR A 25 -9.65 26.14 -3.25
N SER A 26 -8.66 26.69 -2.54
CA SER A 26 -8.69 28.05 -1.97
C SER A 26 -7.54 28.93 -2.43
N ILE A 27 -6.44 28.35 -2.89
CA ILE A 27 -5.26 29.06 -3.43
C ILE A 27 -4.80 28.27 -4.65
N HIS A 28 -4.78 28.88 -5.84
CA HIS A 28 -4.41 28.20 -7.07
C HIS A 28 -2.89 27.94 -7.12
N GLY A 29 -2.48 26.71 -7.43
CA GLY A 29 -1.07 26.28 -7.46
C GLY A 29 -0.52 25.76 -6.13
N ASP A 30 -1.27 25.87 -5.04
CA ASP A 30 -1.01 25.20 -3.76
C ASP A 30 -1.64 23.80 -3.71
N PHE A 31 -1.17 22.97 -2.78
CA PHE A 31 -1.64 21.60 -2.58
C PHE A 31 -2.15 21.39 -1.15
N VAL A 32 -2.92 20.32 -0.95
CA VAL A 32 -3.35 19.86 0.37
C VAL A 32 -3.04 18.37 0.51
N LEU A 33 -2.28 18.03 1.54
CA LEU A 33 -2.09 16.66 2.01
C LEU A 33 -3.25 16.31 2.95
N CYS A 34 -4.09 15.38 2.54
CA CYS A 34 -5.16 14.82 3.35
C CYS A 34 -4.68 13.49 3.95
N VAL A 35 -4.82 13.29 5.26
CA VAL A 35 -4.32 12.11 5.98
C VAL A 35 -5.40 11.55 6.89
N ARG A 36 -5.58 10.22 6.86
CA ARG A 36 -6.40 9.47 7.82
C ARG A 36 -5.65 9.36 9.15
N GLU A 37 -5.98 10.24 10.08
CA GLU A 37 -5.58 10.13 11.49
C GLU A 37 -6.56 9.17 12.21
N ASP A 38 -6.31 8.81 13.48
CA ASP A 38 -7.03 7.75 14.19
C ASP A 38 -8.57 7.88 14.16
N SER A 39 -9.09 9.09 14.40
CA SER A 39 -10.52 9.38 14.52
C SER A 39 -11.07 10.38 13.49
N LYS A 40 -10.23 10.89 12.59
CA LYS A 40 -10.53 12.01 11.70
C LYS A 40 -9.71 11.97 10.41
N VAL A 41 -10.04 12.86 9.47
CA VAL A 41 -9.16 13.18 8.34
C VAL A 41 -8.57 14.57 8.56
N SER A 42 -7.25 14.65 8.73
CA SER A 42 -6.51 15.91 8.81
C SER A 42 -6.20 16.44 7.40
N HIS A 43 -6.15 17.77 7.26
CA HIS A 43 -5.90 18.46 5.99
C HIS A 43 -4.78 19.48 6.20
N TYR A 44 -3.60 19.19 5.67
CA TYR A 44 -2.41 20.03 5.80
C TYR A 44 -2.15 20.81 4.51
N ILE A 45 -2.09 22.13 4.60
CA ILE A 45 -1.81 23.00 3.45
C ILE A 45 -0.33 22.91 3.11
N ILE A 46 -0.04 22.67 1.83
CA ILE A 46 1.30 22.71 1.24
C ILE A 46 1.35 23.93 0.31
N ASN A 47 2.04 24.96 0.77
CA ASN A 47 2.20 26.22 0.05
C ASN A 47 3.35 26.07 -0.98
N LYS A 48 3.13 26.42 -2.24
CA LYS A 48 4.15 26.43 -3.29
C LYS A 48 4.84 27.80 -3.31
N ILE A 49 6.03 27.86 -2.71
CA ILE A 49 6.83 29.08 -2.61
C ILE A 49 7.84 29.10 -3.75
N GLN A 50 7.81 30.12 -4.59
CA GLN A 50 8.82 30.37 -5.62
C GLN A 50 9.75 31.49 -5.17
N GLN A 51 11.06 31.23 -5.13
CA GLN A 51 12.10 32.23 -4.87
C GLN A 51 13.05 32.27 -6.06
N GLY A 52 12.85 33.27 -6.94
CA GLY A 52 13.51 33.33 -8.24
C GLY A 52 13.12 32.12 -9.10
N ASP A 53 14.12 31.37 -9.52
CA ASP A 53 13.97 30.15 -10.33
C ASP A 53 13.69 28.89 -9.49
N GLN A 54 13.93 28.93 -8.17
CA GLN A 54 13.74 27.76 -7.30
C GLN A 54 12.32 27.70 -6.71
N ILE A 55 11.62 26.58 -6.99
CA ILE A 55 10.36 26.21 -6.34
C ILE A 55 10.67 25.39 -5.08
N ARG A 56 9.97 25.69 -3.98
CA ARG A 56 10.02 24.98 -2.69
C ARG A 56 8.59 24.78 -2.17
N TYR A 57 8.37 23.73 -1.39
CA TYR A 57 7.06 23.40 -0.82
C TYR A 57 7.10 23.52 0.71
N ARG A 58 6.19 24.34 1.29
CA ARG A 58 6.11 24.56 2.75
C ARG A 58 4.83 23.96 3.34
N ILE A 59 5.00 23.12 4.36
CA ILE A 59 3.92 22.51 5.16
C ILE A 59 4.21 22.73 6.65
N GLY A 60 3.30 23.40 7.35
CA GLY A 60 3.60 23.96 8.67
C GLY A 60 4.85 24.85 8.59
N ASP A 61 5.87 24.54 9.39
CA ASP A 61 7.16 25.25 9.38
C ASP A 61 8.29 24.50 8.66
N GLN A 62 7.99 23.34 8.06
CA GLN A 62 8.96 22.56 7.28
C GLN A 62 8.96 22.99 5.81
N MET A 63 10.15 23.00 5.19
CA MET A 63 10.35 23.32 3.77
C MET A 63 11.05 22.17 3.04
N PHE A 64 10.52 21.80 1.87
CA PHE A 64 11.04 20.71 1.04
C PHE A 64 11.32 21.20 -0.39
N PRO A 65 12.26 20.57 -1.13
CA PRO A 65 12.48 20.88 -2.53
C PRO A 65 11.30 20.46 -3.42
N ASP A 66 10.66 19.33 -3.10
CA ASP A 66 9.62 18.71 -3.91
C ASP A 66 8.60 17.93 -3.04
N ILE A 67 7.43 17.62 -3.63
CA ILE A 67 6.36 16.86 -2.97
C ILE A 67 6.79 15.42 -2.60
N PRO A 68 7.47 14.63 -3.46
CA PRO A 68 8.00 13.33 -3.08
C PRO A 68 8.89 13.35 -1.82
N SER A 69 9.77 14.35 -1.68
CA SER A 69 10.66 14.56 -0.53
C SER A 69 9.88 14.90 0.74
N LEU A 70 8.87 15.77 0.64
CA LEU A 70 7.92 16.07 1.71
C LEU A 70 7.21 14.81 2.19
N LEU A 71 6.66 14.02 1.26
CA LEU A 71 5.97 12.76 1.59
C LEU A 71 6.94 11.73 2.17
N ALA A 72 8.18 11.63 1.68
CA ALA A 72 9.21 10.73 2.22
C ALA A 72 9.61 11.09 3.65
N PHE A 73 9.72 12.37 3.98
CA PHE A 73 9.98 12.84 5.34
C PHE A 73 8.85 12.41 6.30
N TYR A 74 7.59 12.67 5.95
CA TYR A 74 6.45 12.33 6.81
C TYR A 74 6.08 10.84 6.82
N LYS A 75 6.75 9.97 6.05
CA LYS A 75 6.72 8.51 6.31
C LYS A 75 7.47 8.10 7.58
N LEU A 76 8.35 8.97 8.08
CA LEU A 76 9.16 8.73 9.29
C LEU A 76 8.86 9.72 10.42
N HIS A 77 8.15 10.82 10.13
CA HIS A 77 7.77 11.85 11.08
C HIS A 77 6.25 11.95 11.17
N TYR A 78 5.72 12.04 12.39
CA TYR A 78 4.28 12.14 12.65
C TYR A 78 3.75 13.53 12.25
N LEU A 79 2.54 13.59 11.70
CA LEU A 79 1.85 14.86 11.41
C LEU A 79 0.93 15.31 12.56
N ASP A 80 0.25 14.35 13.18
CA ASP A 80 -0.63 14.55 14.33
C ASP A 80 -0.64 13.27 15.19
N THR A 81 -1.44 12.27 14.83
CA THR A 81 -1.45 10.95 15.50
C THR A 81 -0.65 9.89 14.75
N THR A 82 -0.45 10.04 13.44
CA THR A 82 0.14 9.03 12.56
C THR A 82 1.25 9.58 11.65
N PRO A 83 2.21 8.74 11.23
CA PRO A 83 3.06 8.98 10.07
C PRO A 83 2.36 8.51 8.79
N LEU A 84 2.84 8.95 7.62
CA LEU A 84 2.33 8.48 6.33
C LEU A 84 2.73 7.01 6.09
N ILE A 85 1.75 6.13 5.90
CA ILE A 85 1.97 4.71 5.58
C ILE A 85 1.93 4.51 4.06
N ARG A 86 0.77 4.76 3.43
CA ARG A 86 0.53 4.49 2.01
C ARG A 86 -0.37 5.54 1.36
N PRO A 87 -0.22 5.80 0.05
CA PRO A 87 -1.21 6.56 -0.68
C PRO A 87 -2.56 5.82 -0.64
N ALA A 88 -3.64 6.59 -0.57
CA ALA A 88 -5.00 6.07 -0.64
C ALA A 88 -5.26 5.50 -2.05
N PRO A 89 -6.06 4.42 -2.16
CA PRO A 89 -6.51 3.96 -3.47
C PRO A 89 -7.30 5.10 -4.14
N LYS A 90 -6.90 5.47 -5.36
CA LYS A 90 -7.73 6.35 -6.18
C LYS A 90 -9.07 5.62 -6.38
N LYS A 91 -10.19 6.23 -5.98
CA LYS A 91 -11.56 5.76 -6.28
C LYS A 91 -11.82 5.91 -7.78
N THR A 92 -11.17 5.06 -8.59
CA THR A 92 -11.36 4.99 -10.04
C THR A 92 -12.67 4.26 -10.32
N GLN A 93 -13.67 5.00 -10.82
CA GLN A 93 -14.91 4.40 -11.26
C GLN A 93 -14.62 3.47 -12.44
N ARG A 94 -14.88 2.17 -12.30
CA ARG A 94 -14.86 1.25 -13.42
C ARG A 94 -16.17 1.33 -14.19
N VAL A 95 -16.09 1.12 -15.50
CA VAL A 95 -17.24 1.00 -16.39
C VAL A 95 -17.04 -0.20 -17.31
N ILE A 96 -18.13 -0.85 -17.70
CA ILE A 96 -18.13 -1.93 -18.68
C ILE A 96 -18.71 -1.43 -20.00
N ALA A 97 -18.08 -1.78 -21.12
CA ALA A 97 -18.55 -1.46 -22.46
C ALA A 97 -19.76 -2.30 -22.87
N LYS A 98 -20.85 -1.65 -23.33
CA LYS A 98 -22.08 -2.30 -23.81
C LYS A 98 -22.03 -2.64 -25.31
N TYR A 99 -21.19 -1.92 -26.05
CA TYR A 99 -20.99 -2.01 -27.49
C TYR A 99 -19.49 -1.89 -27.79
N ASP A 100 -19.08 -2.25 -29.00
CA ASP A 100 -17.74 -1.99 -29.50
C ASP A 100 -17.60 -0.51 -29.93
N PHE A 101 -16.38 0.03 -29.85
CA PHE A 101 -16.02 1.38 -30.28
C PHE A 101 -14.61 1.34 -30.88
N GLU A 102 -14.48 1.66 -32.16
CA GLU A 102 -13.21 1.53 -32.89
C GLU A 102 -12.30 2.77 -32.78
N GLY A 103 -12.85 3.90 -32.32
CA GLY A 103 -12.22 5.22 -32.35
C GLY A 103 -12.26 5.84 -33.75
N ASN A 104 -12.62 7.13 -33.83
CA ASN A 104 -12.55 7.91 -35.06
C ASN A 104 -11.33 8.85 -35.04
N ASP A 105 -11.03 9.44 -33.89
CA ASP A 105 -9.95 10.41 -33.71
C ASP A 105 -8.77 9.82 -32.93
N SER A 106 -7.58 10.39 -33.09
CA SER A 106 -6.35 9.89 -32.45
C SER A 106 -6.31 10.02 -30.93
N GLU A 107 -7.27 10.72 -30.34
CA GLU A 107 -7.43 10.89 -28.88
C GLU A 107 -8.50 9.96 -28.29
N ASP A 108 -9.23 9.20 -29.13
CA ASP A 108 -10.16 8.18 -28.69
C ASP A 108 -9.43 6.97 -28.06
N LEU A 109 -10.12 6.28 -27.15
CA LEU A 109 -9.71 4.97 -26.65
C LEU A 109 -10.61 3.89 -27.26
N PRO A 110 -10.13 3.09 -28.25
CA PRO A 110 -10.89 1.96 -28.76
C PRO A 110 -11.12 0.89 -27.69
N PHE A 111 -12.30 0.28 -27.70
CA PHE A 111 -12.69 -0.80 -26.78
C PHE A 111 -13.72 -1.74 -27.41
N ARG A 112 -13.86 -2.94 -26.85
CA ARG A 112 -14.86 -3.94 -27.24
C ARG A 112 -15.95 -4.10 -26.19
N LYS A 113 -17.10 -4.58 -26.61
CA LYS A 113 -18.21 -4.96 -25.73
C LYS A 113 -17.73 -5.97 -24.68
N GLY A 114 -17.94 -5.64 -23.40
CA GLY A 114 -17.47 -6.42 -22.25
C GLY A 114 -16.16 -5.91 -21.64
N ASP A 115 -15.41 -5.04 -22.31
CA ASP A 115 -14.18 -4.47 -21.74
C ASP A 115 -14.48 -3.65 -20.49
N ILE A 116 -13.68 -3.86 -19.44
CA ILE A 116 -13.72 -3.09 -18.21
C ILE A 116 -12.71 -1.95 -18.31
N LEU A 117 -13.22 -0.72 -18.39
CA LEU A 117 -12.45 0.51 -18.53
C LEU A 117 -12.41 1.27 -17.21
N THR A 118 -11.28 1.92 -16.95
CA THR A 118 -11.03 2.69 -15.73
C THR A 118 -11.23 4.18 -16.04
N VAL A 119 -12.32 4.79 -15.57
CA VAL A 119 -12.56 6.23 -15.80
C VAL A 119 -11.53 7.04 -15.00
N ILE A 120 -10.80 7.90 -15.72
CA ILE A 120 -9.81 8.84 -15.17
C ILE A 120 -10.46 10.19 -14.91
N SER A 121 -11.22 10.72 -15.89
CA SER A 121 -11.86 12.02 -15.78
C SER A 121 -13.23 12.08 -16.45
N LYS A 122 -13.99 13.14 -16.12
CA LYS A 122 -15.36 13.41 -16.55
C LYS A 122 -15.58 14.91 -16.76
N ASP A 123 -14.65 15.55 -17.47
CA ASP A 123 -14.70 16.99 -17.70
C ASP A 123 -15.83 17.39 -18.66
N GLU A 124 -16.36 16.42 -19.42
CA GLU A 124 -17.53 16.56 -20.29
C GLU A 124 -18.67 15.60 -19.91
N GLU A 125 -19.89 15.92 -20.35
CA GLU A 125 -21.11 15.15 -20.08
C GLU A 125 -21.26 13.90 -20.96
N GLN A 126 -20.78 13.97 -22.21
CA GLN A 126 -20.99 12.93 -23.23
C GLN A 126 -19.75 12.08 -23.54
N TRP A 127 -18.57 12.60 -23.21
CA TRP A 127 -17.28 11.92 -23.38
C TRP A 127 -16.50 11.92 -22.06
N TRP A 128 -15.96 10.77 -21.66
CA TRP A 128 -15.13 10.64 -20.46
C TRP A 128 -13.73 10.17 -20.86
N THR A 129 -12.70 10.66 -20.18
CA THR A 129 -11.35 10.11 -20.33
C THR A 129 -11.25 8.81 -19.52
N ALA A 130 -10.96 7.70 -20.19
CA ALA A 130 -10.81 6.39 -19.55
C ALA A 130 -9.48 5.73 -19.92
N ARG A 131 -9.21 4.59 -19.28
CA ARG A 131 -8.00 3.78 -19.47
C ARG A 131 -8.35 2.30 -19.59
N ASN A 132 -7.79 1.62 -20.59
CA ASN A 132 -7.99 0.18 -20.78
C ASN A 132 -7.03 -0.67 -19.90
N SER A 133 -7.20 -2.00 -19.94
CA SER A 133 -6.39 -2.96 -19.17
C SER A 133 -4.91 -2.97 -19.55
N VAL A 134 -4.58 -2.71 -20.82
CA VAL A 134 -3.20 -2.54 -21.32
C VAL A 134 -2.57 -1.23 -20.82
N GLY A 135 -3.40 -0.29 -20.37
CA GLY A 135 -2.99 0.96 -19.76
C GLY A 135 -2.93 2.16 -20.71
N GLN A 136 -3.46 2.03 -21.93
CA GLN A 136 -3.70 3.14 -22.85
C GLN A 136 -4.84 4.02 -22.34
N THR A 137 -4.75 5.33 -22.56
CA THR A 137 -5.72 6.33 -22.10
C THR A 137 -6.26 7.11 -23.30
N GLY A 138 -7.55 7.45 -23.29
CA GLY A 138 -8.20 8.27 -24.31
C GLY A 138 -9.69 8.50 -24.01
N SER A 139 -10.37 9.17 -24.93
CA SER A 139 -11.80 9.53 -24.85
C SER A 139 -12.71 8.34 -25.13
N ILE A 140 -13.81 8.23 -24.37
CA ILE A 140 -14.86 7.21 -24.56
C ILE A 140 -16.26 7.83 -24.51
N PRO A 141 -17.19 7.42 -25.39
CA PRO A 141 -18.55 7.95 -25.38
C PRO A 141 -19.37 7.33 -24.23
N VAL A 142 -19.86 8.18 -23.33
CA VAL A 142 -20.69 7.82 -22.17
C VAL A 142 -21.88 6.90 -22.51
N PRO A 143 -22.67 7.10 -23.59
CA PRO A 143 -23.77 6.19 -23.92
C PRO A 143 -23.33 4.76 -24.26
N TYR A 144 -22.05 4.50 -24.57
CA TYR A 144 -21.54 3.17 -24.90
C TYR A 144 -21.14 2.35 -23.66
N VAL A 145 -21.01 2.97 -22.48
CA VAL A 145 -20.56 2.32 -21.25
C VAL A 145 -21.62 2.31 -20.14
N GLN A 146 -21.40 1.48 -19.11
CA GLN A 146 -22.24 1.35 -17.92
C GLN A 146 -21.36 1.25 -16.67
N LYS A 147 -21.81 1.75 -15.51
CA LYS A 147 -21.06 1.58 -14.25
C LYS A 147 -20.81 0.09 -13.96
N TYR A 148 -19.60 -0.22 -13.52
CA TYR A 148 -19.20 -1.56 -13.10
C TYR A 148 -18.79 -1.49 -11.63
N ASP A 149 -19.66 -2.02 -10.77
CA ASP A 149 -19.49 -2.06 -9.31
C ASP A 149 -19.13 -3.50 -8.88
N ASP A 150 -17.94 -3.67 -8.31
CA ASP A 150 -17.26 -4.98 -8.12
C ASP A 150 -18.03 -5.94 -7.20
N ASP A 151 -18.77 -5.41 -6.23
CA ASP A 151 -19.60 -6.17 -5.27
C ASP A 151 -20.74 -6.98 -5.92
N SER A 152 -21.03 -6.76 -7.21
CA SER A 152 -22.23 -7.32 -7.87
C SER A 152 -22.05 -8.69 -8.55
N HIS A 153 -20.83 -9.24 -8.64
CA HIS A 153 -20.53 -10.48 -9.38
C HIS A 153 -19.76 -11.55 -8.58
N MET A 154 -20.36 -11.99 -7.46
CA MET A 154 -19.93 -13.19 -6.70
C MET A 154 -21.09 -14.15 -6.34
N ILE A 155 -22.24 -14.10 -7.05
CA ILE A 155 -23.39 -14.98 -6.77
C ILE A 155 -24.15 -15.47 -8.04
N ILE A 156 -23.46 -15.92 -9.09
CA ILE A 156 -24.08 -16.77 -10.14
C ILE A 156 -23.14 -17.91 -10.55
N GLU A 157 -22.88 -18.86 -9.65
CA GLU A 157 -22.58 -20.24 -10.08
C GLU A 157 -22.93 -21.28 -9.01
N ASN A 158 -24.23 -21.46 -8.70
CA ASN A 158 -24.72 -22.78 -8.31
C ASN A 158 -26.25 -22.98 -8.41
N ASN A 159 -26.61 -24.22 -8.73
CA ASN A 159 -27.90 -24.89 -8.52
C ASN A 159 -29.19 -24.27 -9.08
N SER A 160 -29.61 -24.72 -10.28
CA SER A 160 -30.96 -25.27 -10.51
C SER A 160 -31.07 -25.94 -11.90
N ARG A 161 -31.02 -27.27 -11.94
CA ARG A 161 -31.38 -28.07 -13.12
C ARG A 161 -32.12 -29.33 -12.64
N PRO A 162 -33.39 -29.54 -13.02
CA PRO A 162 -34.19 -30.66 -12.51
C PRO A 162 -33.81 -32.01 -13.13
N GLU A 163 -34.34 -33.07 -12.54
CA GLU A 163 -33.92 -34.47 -12.69
C GLU A 163 -34.19 -35.11 -14.06
N SER A 164 -33.41 -36.16 -14.36
CA SER A 164 -33.90 -37.42 -14.93
C SER A 164 -32.93 -38.55 -14.56
N GLY A 165 -33.44 -39.66 -14.03
CA GLY A 165 -32.64 -40.65 -13.28
C GLY A 165 -31.85 -41.67 -14.11
N GLY A 166 -31.00 -42.45 -13.42
CA GLY A 166 -30.21 -43.55 -13.99
C GLY A 166 -29.28 -44.20 -12.97
N SER A 167 -29.72 -45.28 -12.31
CA SER A 167 -28.97 -45.98 -11.26
C SER A 167 -27.83 -46.84 -11.80
N SER A 168 -26.70 -46.93 -11.05
CA SER A 168 -26.02 -48.19 -10.64
C SER A 168 -24.54 -47.97 -10.27
N GLY A 169 -23.98 -48.84 -9.42
CA GLY A 169 -22.52 -49.07 -9.33
C GLY A 169 -21.85 -48.64 -8.03
N SER A 170 -21.76 -49.57 -7.07
CA SER A 170 -20.92 -49.47 -5.87
C SER A 170 -19.46 -49.82 -6.17
N ASN A 171 -18.48 -49.14 -5.53
CA ASN A 171 -17.64 -49.82 -4.53
C ASN A 171 -16.79 -48.87 -3.64
N SER A 172 -16.24 -49.44 -2.57
CA SER A 172 -15.18 -48.91 -1.68
C SER A 172 -13.82 -48.84 -2.41
N ASN A 173 -12.75 -48.17 -1.92
CA ASN A 173 -12.16 -48.30 -0.58
C ASN A 173 -11.07 -47.22 -0.28
N SER A 174 -10.70 -47.09 1.01
CA SER A 174 -9.39 -46.69 1.61
C SER A 174 -8.49 -45.59 0.99
N GLY A 175 -8.02 -44.65 1.86
CA GLY A 175 -6.79 -43.86 1.65
C GLY A 175 -5.49 -44.65 1.96
N PRO A 176 -4.33 -44.03 2.32
CA PRO A 176 -4.18 -42.69 2.91
C PRO A 176 -3.01 -41.79 2.39
N THR A 177 -2.87 -40.64 3.05
CA THR A 177 -1.74 -39.68 3.19
C THR A 177 -0.31 -40.15 2.87
N SER A 178 0.52 -39.26 2.29
CA SER A 178 1.96 -39.08 2.64
C SER A 178 2.52 -37.71 2.21
N GLN A 179 3.60 -37.25 2.88
CA GLN A 179 4.29 -35.97 2.67
C GLN A 179 5.78 -36.17 2.32
N VAL A 180 6.31 -35.46 1.32
CA VAL A 180 7.72 -35.01 1.13
C VAL A 180 7.73 -34.01 -0.06
N SER A 181 8.41 -32.86 -0.16
CA SER A 181 9.52 -32.18 0.55
C SER A 181 10.93 -32.36 -0.04
N HIS A 182 11.60 -31.22 -0.33
CA HIS A 182 13.05 -31.02 -0.60
C HIS A 182 13.61 -31.52 -1.98
N THR A 183 14.67 -30.96 -2.60
CA THR A 183 15.45 -29.68 -2.45
C THR A 183 16.25 -29.35 -3.75
N GLU A 184 16.68 -28.08 -3.90
CA GLU A 184 17.97 -27.56 -4.48
C GLU A 184 18.46 -28.04 -5.88
N THR A 185 19.04 -27.21 -6.74
CA THR A 185 20.48 -26.80 -6.72
C THR A 185 20.79 -26.01 -8.03
N THR A 186 21.79 -25.14 -8.25
CA THR A 186 22.43 -24.01 -7.52
C THR A 186 23.37 -23.28 -8.52
N GLY A 187 23.47 -21.94 -8.52
CA GLY A 187 24.42 -21.19 -9.37
C GLY A 187 24.50 -19.69 -9.02
N GLN A 188 25.71 -19.09 -8.99
CA GLN A 188 25.99 -17.78 -8.36
C GLN A 188 26.35 -16.67 -9.37
N THR A 189 26.10 -15.39 -9.01
CA THR A 189 27.10 -14.28 -9.03
C THR A 189 26.55 -13.02 -8.32
N THR A 190 26.90 -12.88 -7.04
CA THR A 190 27.23 -11.66 -6.23
C THR A 190 26.47 -10.31 -6.31
N VAL A 191 26.22 -9.76 -5.10
CA VAL A 191 26.03 -8.35 -4.67
C VAL A 191 24.62 -7.71 -4.69
N THR A 192 24.34 -6.97 -3.59
CA THR A 192 23.19 -6.08 -3.28
C THR A 192 21.81 -6.70 -3.01
N ARG A 193 21.14 -6.17 -1.97
CA ARG A 193 19.77 -6.48 -1.51
C ARG A 193 19.50 -7.93 -1.05
N ARG A 194 20.13 -8.35 0.06
CA ARG A 194 19.48 -9.36 0.93
C ARG A 194 18.17 -8.77 1.46
N SER A 195 17.05 -9.48 1.31
CA SER A 195 15.73 -9.03 1.71
C SER A 195 15.48 -9.25 3.21
N ASN A 196 15.30 -8.17 3.97
CA ASN A 196 14.98 -8.20 5.42
C ASN A 196 13.66 -8.92 5.79
N ILE A 197 12.97 -9.51 4.82
CA ILE A 197 11.70 -10.22 4.93
C ILE A 197 11.92 -11.76 5.01
N GLN A 198 13.15 -12.23 4.75
CA GLN A 198 13.48 -13.66 4.64
C GLN A 198 14.49 -14.14 5.72
N ARG A 199 14.38 -13.65 6.97
CA ARG A 199 15.14 -14.21 8.11
C ARG A 199 14.24 -15.11 8.97
N THR A 200 14.82 -16.21 9.46
CA THR A 200 14.19 -17.06 10.49
C THR A 200 14.09 -16.30 11.81
N LEU A 201 13.00 -16.50 12.53
CA LEU A 201 12.73 -15.85 13.82
C LEU A 201 12.67 -16.91 14.94
N PRO A 202 13.08 -16.58 16.17
CA PRO A 202 13.61 -15.29 16.61
C PRO A 202 15.04 -15.01 16.13
N ALA A 203 15.35 -13.74 15.86
CA ALA A 203 16.68 -13.29 15.43
C ALA A 203 17.09 -11.99 16.14
N PHE A 204 18.39 -11.79 16.36
CA PHE A 204 18.89 -10.61 17.05
C PHE A 204 19.17 -9.44 16.09
N ALA A 205 18.74 -8.25 16.49
CA ALA A 205 19.03 -7.00 15.80
C ALA A 205 19.63 -5.99 16.76
N LYS A 206 20.60 -5.21 16.29
CA LYS A 206 21.20 -4.10 17.04
C LYS A 206 20.42 -2.83 16.75
N VAL A 207 20.07 -2.09 17.80
CA VAL A 207 19.47 -0.76 17.67
C VAL A 207 20.51 0.22 17.15
N LYS A 208 20.22 0.84 16.00
CA LYS A 208 21.03 1.92 15.41
C LYS A 208 20.40 3.30 15.59
N GLN A 209 19.13 3.38 15.97
CA GLN A 209 18.42 4.64 16.23
C GLN A 209 17.58 4.52 17.51
N ALA A 210 17.84 5.40 18.47
CA ALA A 210 17.08 5.44 19.72
C ALA A 210 15.62 5.88 19.47
N ARG A 211 14.69 5.33 20.27
CA ARG A 211 13.27 5.68 20.27
C ARG A 211 12.75 5.68 21.70
N VAL A 212 12.13 6.79 22.12
CA VAL A 212 11.34 6.84 23.36
C VAL A 212 9.88 6.60 23.00
N PRO A 213 9.16 5.67 23.65
CA PRO A 213 7.72 5.47 23.46
C PRO A 213 6.93 6.71 23.89
N ASN A 214 5.77 6.93 23.27
CA ASN A 214 4.82 7.91 23.79
C ASN A 214 4.29 7.42 25.15
N ALA A 215 4.09 8.31 26.12
CA ALA A 215 3.72 7.96 27.51
C ALA A 215 2.39 7.20 27.63
N TYR A 216 1.53 7.28 26.60
CA TYR A 216 0.26 6.56 26.52
C TYR A 216 0.37 5.18 25.86
N ASP A 217 1.45 4.90 25.12
CA ASP A 217 1.67 3.63 24.43
C ASP A 217 2.40 2.64 25.35
N LYS A 218 1.62 1.73 25.94
CA LYS A 218 2.10 0.67 26.83
C LYS A 218 2.71 -0.54 26.08
N THR A 219 2.77 -0.48 24.75
CA THR A 219 3.12 -1.61 23.87
C THR A 219 4.33 -1.37 22.98
N ALA A 220 4.76 -0.11 22.79
CA ALA A 220 6.01 0.22 22.10
C ALA A 220 7.24 -0.01 22.99
N LEU A 221 8.31 -0.56 22.42
CA LEU A 221 9.60 -0.66 23.12
C LEU A 221 10.39 0.65 23.05
N LYS A 222 11.00 1.00 24.19
CA LYS A 222 12.09 1.98 24.24
C LYS A 222 13.34 1.33 23.68
N LEU A 223 14.01 2.03 22.76
CA LEU A 223 15.25 1.61 22.14
C LEU A 223 16.35 2.64 22.44
N GLU A 224 17.55 2.20 22.80
CA GLU A 224 18.74 3.06 22.93
C GLU A 224 19.84 2.58 21.97
N VAL A 225 20.62 3.49 21.38
CA VAL A 225 21.60 3.12 20.34
C VAL A 225 22.67 2.22 20.94
N GLY A 226 22.81 1.01 20.39
CA GLY A 226 23.69 -0.04 20.90
C GLY A 226 22.96 -1.24 21.51
N ASP A 227 21.69 -1.08 21.94
CA ASP A 227 20.86 -2.17 22.48
C ASP A 227 20.77 -3.35 21.49
N MET A 228 20.66 -4.58 22.01
CA MET A 228 20.42 -5.76 21.19
C MET A 228 19.03 -6.34 21.48
N ILE A 229 18.12 -6.19 20.52
CA ILE A 229 16.73 -6.62 20.59
C ILE A 229 16.53 -7.96 19.89
N LYS A 230 15.82 -8.87 20.54
CA LYS A 230 15.45 -10.19 19.99
C LYS A 230 14.14 -10.02 19.23
N VAL A 231 14.22 -9.87 17.91
CA VAL A 231 13.06 -9.78 17.02
C VAL A 231 12.33 -11.13 17.03
N THR A 232 11.05 -11.14 17.35
CA THR A 232 10.22 -12.36 17.42
C THR A 232 9.22 -12.45 16.27
N LYS A 233 8.80 -11.33 15.68
CA LYS A 233 7.81 -11.28 14.60
C LYS A 233 8.01 -10.07 13.69
N THR A 234 8.06 -10.29 12.38
CA THR A 234 8.24 -9.23 11.38
C THR A 234 6.95 -9.00 10.59
N ASN A 235 6.20 -7.93 10.88
CA ASN A 235 5.02 -7.57 10.08
C ASN A 235 5.41 -6.76 8.83
N ILE A 236 4.68 -6.95 7.72
CA ILE A 236 4.93 -6.28 6.42
C ILE A 236 4.64 -4.78 6.43
N ASN A 237 3.92 -4.26 7.43
CA ASN A 237 3.66 -2.83 7.65
C ASN A 237 4.86 -2.08 8.28
N GLY A 238 5.96 -2.77 8.56
CA GLY A 238 7.18 -2.18 9.12
C GLY A 238 7.22 -2.04 10.64
N GLN A 239 6.14 -2.38 11.36
CA GLN A 239 6.19 -2.53 12.82
C GLN A 239 6.54 -3.98 13.15
N TRP A 240 7.71 -4.22 13.72
CA TRP A 240 8.15 -5.53 14.17
C TRP A 240 7.90 -5.67 15.67
N GLU A 241 7.72 -6.91 16.13
CA GLU A 241 7.60 -7.23 17.56
C GLU A 241 8.85 -8.00 18.00
N GLY A 242 9.22 -7.82 19.26
CA GLY A 242 10.42 -8.41 19.83
C GLY A 242 10.53 -8.19 21.32
N GLU A 243 11.65 -8.63 21.87
CA GLU A 243 11.96 -8.66 23.30
C GLU A 243 13.27 -7.90 23.57
N LEU A 244 13.22 -6.91 24.45
CA LEU A 244 14.36 -6.11 24.90
C LEU A 244 14.26 -5.87 26.40
N HIS A 245 15.35 -6.15 27.14
CA HIS A 245 15.41 -6.00 28.61
C HIS A 245 14.21 -6.62 29.36
N GLY A 246 13.78 -7.82 28.94
CA GLY A 246 12.65 -8.56 29.51
C GLY A 246 11.26 -7.97 29.21
N LYS A 247 11.17 -6.94 28.36
CA LYS A 247 9.90 -6.38 27.88
C LYS A 247 9.66 -6.82 26.45
N VAL A 248 8.45 -7.30 26.16
CA VAL A 248 7.97 -7.57 24.81
C VAL A 248 7.15 -6.39 24.31
N GLY A 249 7.34 -6.01 23.06
CA GLY A 249 6.58 -4.93 22.43
C GLY A 249 6.97 -4.66 20.99
N HIS A 250 6.37 -3.63 20.40
CA HIS A 250 6.54 -3.28 18.99
C HIS A 250 7.55 -2.15 18.76
N PHE A 251 8.21 -2.15 17.60
CA PHE A 251 9.17 -1.13 17.18
C PHE A 251 9.30 -1.07 15.65
N PRO A 252 9.74 0.06 15.07
CA PRO A 252 9.88 0.17 13.63
C PRO A 252 11.15 -0.55 13.15
N PHE A 253 11.05 -1.35 12.09
CA PHE A 253 12.19 -2.10 11.54
C PHE A 253 13.37 -1.21 11.13
N THR A 254 13.11 0.06 10.81
CA THR A 254 14.10 1.06 10.40
C THR A 254 15.11 1.42 11.49
N HIS A 255 14.72 1.27 12.77
CA HIS A 255 15.55 1.66 13.91
C HIS A 255 16.60 0.61 14.30
N VAL A 256 16.51 -0.58 13.70
CA VAL A 256 17.35 -1.75 14.02
C VAL A 256 18.06 -2.27 12.79
N GLU A 257 19.09 -3.09 13.02
CA GLU A 257 19.81 -3.80 11.97
C GLU A 257 20.10 -5.22 12.44
N PHE A 258 19.64 -6.23 11.69
CA PHE A 258 19.86 -7.63 12.05
C PHE A 258 21.36 -7.96 12.06
N VAL A 259 21.87 -8.42 13.19
CA VAL A 259 23.24 -8.92 13.29
C VAL A 259 23.25 -10.33 12.71
N ASP A 260 23.99 -10.55 11.62
CA ASP A 260 24.35 -11.90 11.21
C ASP A 260 25.36 -12.44 12.23
N ASN A 261 25.02 -13.54 12.90
CA ASN A 261 25.84 -14.11 13.97
C ASN A 261 26.96 -14.99 13.40
N GLU A 262 27.70 -14.45 12.43
CA GLU A 262 28.80 -15.09 11.69
C GLU A 262 30.18 -14.78 12.32
N THR A 263 30.22 -14.38 13.59
CA THR A 263 31.44 -14.40 14.43
C THR A 263 31.39 -15.62 15.35
N GLY A 264 31.85 -16.76 14.82
CA GLY A 264 32.48 -17.77 15.68
C GLY A 264 33.69 -17.17 16.37
N GLU A 265 34.03 -17.69 17.55
CA GLU A 265 35.08 -17.14 18.40
C GLU A 265 36.47 -17.32 17.79
N ASP A 266 37.29 -16.26 17.79
CA ASP A 266 38.75 -16.38 17.81
C ASP A 266 39.36 -15.04 18.26
N ASN A 267 39.56 -14.86 19.58
CA ASN A 267 40.39 -13.77 20.12
C ASN A 267 40.78 -13.98 21.60
N GLN A 268 41.88 -14.70 21.84
CA GLN A 268 42.96 -14.45 22.84
C GLN A 268 43.77 -15.75 23.05
N GLU A 269 45.07 -15.84 22.72
CA GLU A 269 46.23 -15.07 23.20
C GLU A 269 46.86 -15.68 24.48
N ILE A 270 47.84 -16.58 24.28
CA ILE A 270 49.08 -16.75 25.06
C ILE A 270 50.19 -17.13 24.08
#